data_AF-A0A8A2UAK1-F1
#
_entry.id   AF-A0A8A2UAK1-F1
#
_cell.length_a   1.000
_cell.length_b   1.000
_cell.length_c   1.000
_cell.angle_alpha   90.00
_cell.angle_beta   90.00
_cell.angle_gamma   90.00
#
_symmetry.space_group_name_H-M   'P 1'
#
loop_
_entity.id
_entity.type
_entity.pdbx_description
1 polymer ?
#
loop_
_entity_poly.entity_id
_entity_poly.type
_entity_poly.pdbx_seq_one_letter_code
_entity_poly.pdbx_strand_id
1 'polypeptide(L)'
;MADQDDELVDAVRELARTIDALRTELEGSHPRRRPPLRPPTPRELLRFTDDVALPATLAVLETSVRALEAFQRSLKLLRTEREARDRTTAAAETTSERANELRRTTLSQLDTVLAELQRAASGDGLPANEQARDLLEEARELRDDVDTRLRNAADREREATDPDRTTSEGSVAIDIEEGPPTDSETDDDDSDPAVDVDAELETLRDQYADADDDGPHEAEDSSDDEDSVADDGGADDGGNDPGES
;
A
#
# COMPACT_ATOMS: atom_id res chain seq x y z
N MET A 1 9.41 -28.91 12.16
CA MET A 1 9.15 -27.82 13.13
C MET A 1 10.16 -27.91 14.26
N ALA A 2 10.21 -28.99 15.05
CA ALA A 2 11.22 -29.17 16.11
C ALA A 2 12.70 -28.93 15.66
N ASP A 3 13.11 -29.46 14.49
CA ASP A 3 14.49 -29.25 13.99
C ASP A 3 14.83 -27.78 13.70
N GLN A 4 13.84 -26.97 13.31
CA GLN A 4 14.04 -25.55 12.96
C GLN A 4 14.15 -24.68 14.22
N ASP A 5 13.38 -25.04 15.25
CA ASP A 5 13.43 -24.39 16.56
C ASP A 5 14.74 -24.71 17.28
N ASP A 6 15.24 -25.95 17.18
CA ASP A 6 16.53 -26.36 17.75
C ASP A 6 17.71 -25.65 17.06
N GLU A 7 17.69 -25.53 15.73
CA GLU A 7 18.70 -24.78 14.97
C GLU A 7 18.71 -23.28 15.33
N LEU A 8 17.52 -22.69 15.55
CA LEU A 8 17.40 -21.30 16.00
C LEU A 8 17.94 -21.11 17.41
N VAL A 9 17.64 -22.04 18.33
CA VAL A 9 18.14 -22.01 19.72
C VAL A 9 19.67 -22.11 19.76
N ASP A 10 20.25 -22.95 18.90
CA ASP A 10 21.71 -23.08 18.79
C ASP A 10 22.35 -21.84 18.16
N ALA A 11 21.74 -21.27 17.12
CA ALA A 11 22.21 -20.01 16.52
C ALA A 11 22.17 -18.84 17.52
N VAL A 12 21.12 -18.75 18.34
CA VAL A 12 20.98 -17.73 19.39
C VAL A 12 22.00 -17.94 20.52
N ARG A 13 22.28 -19.19 20.91
CA ARG A 13 23.32 -19.49 21.91
C ARG A 13 24.72 -19.14 21.39
N GLU A 14 25.00 -19.43 20.13
CA GLU A 14 26.28 -19.10 19.52
C GLU A 14 26.46 -17.58 19.43
N LEU A 15 25.42 -16.86 19.00
CA LEU A 15 25.43 -15.40 18.97
C LEU A 15 25.62 -14.81 20.38
N ALA A 16 24.92 -15.31 21.40
CA ALA A 16 25.09 -14.87 22.77
C ALA A 16 26.53 -15.10 23.27
N ARG A 17 27.14 -16.24 22.93
CA ARG A 17 28.54 -16.53 23.23
C ARG A 17 29.51 -15.61 22.49
N THR A 18 29.21 -15.28 21.24
CA THR A 18 30.04 -14.36 20.45
C THR A 18 29.96 -12.93 21.01
N ILE A 19 28.77 -12.49 21.41
CA ILE A 19 28.55 -11.18 22.04
C ILE A 19 29.26 -11.10 23.39
N ASP A 20 29.20 -12.16 24.21
CA ASP A 20 29.90 -12.19 25.51
C ASP A 20 31.43 -12.21 25.35
N ALA A 21 31.94 -12.90 24.33
CA ALA A 21 33.35 -12.86 23.96
C ALA A 21 33.78 -11.47 23.49
N LEU A 22 32.99 -10.83 22.61
CA LEU A 22 33.25 -9.46 22.14
C LEU A 22 33.12 -8.43 23.26
N ARG A 23 32.17 -8.61 24.18
CA ARG A 23 32.04 -7.78 25.38
C ARG A 23 33.24 -7.96 26.28
N THR A 24 33.68 -9.19 26.53
CA THR A 24 34.88 -9.47 27.35
C THR A 24 36.15 -8.93 26.70
N GLU A 25 36.23 -8.88 25.37
CA GLU A 25 37.34 -8.27 24.64
C GLU A 25 37.29 -6.73 24.74
N LEU A 26 36.10 -6.14 24.60
CA LEU A 26 35.88 -4.70 24.74
C LEU A 26 36.10 -4.22 26.19
N GLU A 27 35.65 -5.02 27.16
CA GLU A 27 35.83 -4.86 28.61
C GLU A 27 37.22 -5.38 29.04
N GLY A 28 37.98 -6.04 28.17
CA GLY A 28 39.42 -6.30 28.33
C GLY A 28 40.27 -5.13 27.85
N SER A 29 39.70 -4.30 26.97
CA SER A 29 40.27 -3.05 26.45
C SER A 29 40.06 -1.87 27.41
N HIS A 30 40.08 -2.11 28.72
CA HIS A 30 40.17 -1.03 29.69
C HIS A 30 41.50 -0.29 29.50
N PRO A 31 41.48 1.05 29.32
CA PRO A 31 42.69 1.81 29.08
C PRO A 31 43.61 1.70 30.30
N ARG A 32 44.71 0.98 30.14
CA ARG A 32 45.76 0.93 31.16
C ARG A 32 46.24 2.36 31.42
N ARG A 33 45.98 2.86 32.64
CA ARG A 33 46.34 4.20 33.13
C ARG A 33 45.90 5.32 32.19
N ARG A 34 44.78 5.96 32.52
CA ARG A 34 44.46 7.28 31.98
C ARG A 34 45.68 8.19 32.13
N PRO A 35 46.26 8.72 31.04
CA PRO A 35 47.20 9.82 31.13
C PRO A 35 46.50 10.98 31.85
N PRO A 36 47.25 11.89 32.52
CA PRO A 36 46.63 13.11 33.04
C PRO A 36 45.79 13.75 31.95
N LEU A 37 44.56 14.19 32.28
CA LEU A 37 43.63 14.84 31.36
C LEU A 37 44.28 16.11 30.81
N ARG A 38 45.08 15.95 29.76
CA ARG A 38 45.56 17.05 28.93
C ARG A 38 44.47 17.34 27.91
N PRO A 39 44.18 18.62 27.65
CA PRO A 39 43.31 18.97 26.54
C PRO A 39 43.92 18.37 25.25
N PRO A 40 43.07 17.82 24.37
CA PRO A 40 43.53 17.19 23.14
C PRO A 40 44.27 18.22 22.29
N THR A 41 45.35 17.76 21.64
CA THR A 41 46.07 18.59 20.69
C THR A 41 45.26 18.70 19.38
N PRO A 42 45.38 19.79 18.61
CA PRO A 42 44.67 19.95 17.34
C PRO A 42 44.91 18.78 16.36
N ARG A 43 46.11 18.18 16.39
CA ARG A 43 46.44 16.99 15.58
C ARG A 43 45.69 15.73 16.02
N GLU A 44 45.41 15.57 17.32
CA GLU A 44 44.62 14.45 17.82
C GLU A 44 43.14 14.59 17.45
N LEU A 45 42.61 15.81 17.38
CA LEU A 45 41.26 16.07 16.87
C LEU A 45 41.14 15.74 15.39
N LEU A 46 42.08 16.20 14.56
CA LEU A 46 42.09 15.87 13.13
C LEU A 46 42.19 14.37 12.88
N ARG A 47 43.02 13.68 13.67
CA ARG A 47 43.14 12.23 13.60
C ARG A 47 41.88 11.52 14.09
N PHE A 48 41.22 12.01 15.14
CA PHE A 48 39.94 11.46 15.58
C PHE A 48 38.83 11.65 14.54
N THR A 49 38.80 12.79 13.86
CA THR A 49 37.83 13.00 12.78
C THR A 49 38.08 12.06 11.62
N ASP A 50 39.33 11.80 11.24
CA ASP A 50 39.68 10.89 10.16
C ASP A 50 39.46 9.40 10.54
N ASP A 51 39.91 9.00 11.73
CA ASP A 51 39.85 7.60 12.20
C ASP A 51 38.44 7.19 12.66
N VAL A 52 37.60 8.14 13.12
CA VAL A 52 36.33 7.83 13.81
C VAL A 52 35.14 8.64 13.32
N ALA A 53 35.23 9.97 13.34
CA ALA A 53 34.03 10.80 13.11
C ALA A 53 33.54 10.72 11.65
N LEU A 54 34.45 10.85 10.69
CA LEU A 54 34.14 10.76 9.26
C LEU A 54 33.66 9.35 8.87
N PRO A 55 34.30 8.24 9.29
CA PRO A 55 33.76 6.90 9.03
C PRO A 55 32.37 6.67 9.63
N ALA A 56 32.13 7.16 10.85
CA ALA A 56 30.83 7.02 11.50
C ALA A 56 29.73 7.81 10.77
N THR A 57 30.00 9.07 10.40
CA THR A 57 29.03 9.86 9.63
C THR A 57 28.80 9.29 8.24
N LEU A 58 29.84 8.78 7.57
CA LEU A 58 29.71 8.08 6.30
C LEU A 58 28.83 6.83 6.42
N ALA A 59 29.00 6.03 7.48
CA ALA A 59 28.18 4.85 7.71
C ALA A 59 26.70 5.20 7.94
N VAL A 60 26.42 6.30 8.66
CA VAL A 60 25.06 6.82 8.82
C VAL A 60 24.48 7.23 7.46
N LEU A 61 25.24 7.95 6.64
CA LEU A 61 24.80 8.36 5.31
C LEU A 61 24.56 7.16 4.38
N GLU A 62 25.44 6.17 4.37
CA GLU A 62 25.26 4.95 3.57
C GLU A 62 23.99 4.19 4.00
N THR A 63 23.73 4.15 5.30
CA THR A 63 22.50 3.57 5.85
C THR A 63 21.27 4.33 5.37
N SER A 64 21.31 5.67 5.40
CA SER A 64 20.25 6.51 4.86
C SER A 64 20.01 6.26 3.37
N VAL A 65 21.08 6.18 2.56
CA VAL A 65 20.97 5.87 1.13
C VAL A 65 20.32 4.50 0.92
N ARG A 66 20.76 3.46 1.63
CA ARG A 66 20.15 2.13 1.54
C ARG A 66 18.69 2.12 1.97
N ALA A 67 18.30 2.92 2.96
CA ALA A 67 16.92 3.08 3.37
C ALA A 67 16.08 3.73 2.25
N LEU A 68 16.60 4.78 1.60
CA LEU A 68 15.95 5.42 0.46
C LEU A 68 15.84 4.47 -0.74
N GLU A 69 16.87 3.66 -1.03
CA GLU A 69 16.82 2.65 -2.09
C GLU A 69 15.77 1.56 -1.80
N ALA A 70 15.68 1.10 -0.56
CA ALA A 70 14.64 0.16 -0.13
C ALA A 70 13.23 0.77 -0.31
N PHE A 71 13.07 2.06 0.01
CA PHE A 71 11.83 2.79 -0.21
C PHE A 71 11.50 2.95 -1.71
N GLN A 72 12.49 3.26 -2.56
CA GLN A 72 12.28 3.28 -4.01
C GLN A 72 11.85 1.91 -4.53
N ARG A 73 12.44 0.83 -4.00
CA ARG A 73 12.05 -0.54 -4.34
C ARG A 73 10.61 -0.86 -3.91
N SER A 74 10.16 -0.39 -2.74
CA SER A 74 8.77 -0.58 -2.30
C SER A 74 7.79 0.21 -3.17
N LEU A 75 8.11 1.45 -3.55
CA LEU A 75 7.31 2.23 -4.51
C LEU A 75 7.22 1.57 -5.89
N LYS A 76 8.32 0.96 -6.35
CA LYS A 76 8.33 0.20 -7.61
C LYS A 76 7.42 -1.03 -7.54
N LEU A 77 7.39 -1.72 -6.40
CA LEU A 77 6.46 -2.84 -6.17
C LEU A 77 5.00 -2.37 -6.17
N LEU A 78 4.68 -1.28 -5.47
CA LEU A 78 3.34 -0.67 -5.46
C LEU A 78 2.86 -0.27 -6.87
N ARG A 79 3.75 0.32 -7.68
CA ARG A 79 3.44 0.64 -9.08
C ARG A 79 3.15 -0.61 -9.90
N THR A 80 3.94 -1.66 -9.70
CA THR A 80 3.77 -2.95 -10.39
C THR A 80 2.46 -3.64 -10.00
N GLU A 81 2.11 -3.59 -8.70
CA GLU A 81 0.85 -4.11 -8.18
C GLU A 81 -0.34 -3.37 -8.81
N ARG A 82 -0.29 -2.04 -8.89
CA ARG A 82 -1.36 -1.25 -9.50
C ARG A 82 -1.56 -1.60 -10.97
N GLU A 83 -0.47 -1.73 -11.72
CA GLU A 83 -0.53 -2.14 -13.12
C GLU A 83 -1.04 -3.59 -13.30
N ALA A 84 -0.70 -4.49 -12.37
CA ALA A 84 -1.26 -5.83 -12.33
C ALA A 84 -2.77 -5.82 -12.04
N ARG A 85 -3.20 -5.00 -11.08
CA ARG A 85 -4.60 -4.82 -10.73
C ARG A 85 -5.41 -4.28 -11.91
N ASP A 86 -4.91 -3.25 -12.59
CA ASP A 86 -5.59 -2.67 -13.76
C ASP A 86 -5.74 -3.70 -14.89
N ARG A 87 -4.70 -4.50 -15.15
CA ARG A 87 -4.80 -5.63 -16.10
C ARG A 87 -5.84 -6.67 -15.67
N THR A 88 -5.90 -7.00 -14.38
CA THR A 88 -6.91 -7.95 -13.88
C THR A 88 -8.33 -7.39 -13.95
N THR A 89 -8.53 -6.10 -13.68
CA THR A 89 -9.84 -5.44 -13.80
C THR A 89 -10.32 -5.46 -15.25
N ALA A 90 -9.46 -5.09 -16.20
CA ALA A 90 -9.81 -5.16 -17.62
C ALA A 90 -10.16 -6.60 -18.07
N ALA A 91 -9.41 -7.60 -17.59
CA ALA A 91 -9.72 -9.00 -17.86
C ALA A 91 -11.06 -9.42 -17.24
N ALA A 92 -11.36 -8.98 -16.02
CA ALA A 92 -12.62 -9.25 -15.34
C ALA A 92 -13.80 -8.59 -16.06
N GLU A 93 -13.66 -7.35 -16.53
CA GLU A 93 -14.67 -6.65 -17.32
C GLU A 93 -14.99 -7.41 -18.62
N THR A 94 -13.97 -7.80 -19.40
CA THR A 94 -14.19 -8.57 -20.64
C THR A 94 -14.80 -9.94 -20.39
N THR A 95 -14.56 -10.55 -19.23
CA THR A 95 -15.17 -11.82 -18.84
C THR A 95 -16.62 -11.61 -18.42
N SER A 96 -16.90 -10.54 -17.66
CA SER A 96 -18.24 -10.13 -17.25
C SER A 96 -19.12 -9.81 -18.45
N GLU A 97 -18.60 -9.10 -19.46
CA GLU A 97 -19.33 -8.79 -20.70
C GLU A 97 -19.76 -10.08 -21.42
N ARG A 98 -18.84 -11.03 -21.60
CA ARG A 98 -19.15 -12.34 -22.21
C ARG A 98 -20.16 -13.13 -21.39
N ALA A 99 -20.04 -13.12 -20.06
CA ALA A 99 -20.99 -13.79 -19.18
C ALA A 99 -22.39 -13.17 -19.28
N ASN A 100 -22.48 -11.84 -19.37
CA ASN A 100 -23.74 -11.13 -19.57
C ASN A 100 -24.36 -11.43 -20.94
N GLU A 101 -23.56 -11.49 -21.99
CA GLU A 101 -24.03 -11.88 -23.32
C GLU A 101 -24.59 -13.30 -23.32
N LEU A 102 -23.85 -14.27 -22.77
CA LEU A 102 -24.31 -15.66 -22.61
C LEU A 102 -25.59 -15.75 -21.78
N ARG A 103 -25.68 -14.99 -20.67
CA ARG A 103 -26.89 -14.90 -19.86
C ARG A 103 -28.07 -14.41 -20.69
N ARG A 104 -27.88 -13.38 -21.50
CA ARG A 104 -28.93 -12.80 -22.34
C ARG A 104 -29.41 -13.78 -23.41
N THR A 105 -28.48 -14.49 -24.05
CA THR A 105 -28.80 -15.56 -25.00
C THR A 105 -29.56 -16.70 -24.33
N THR A 106 -29.11 -17.15 -23.17
CA THR A 106 -29.74 -18.26 -22.44
C THR A 106 -31.15 -17.88 -21.98
N LEU A 107 -31.35 -16.65 -21.48
CA LEU A 107 -32.67 -16.14 -21.12
C LEU A 107 -33.59 -16.04 -22.35
N SER A 108 -33.08 -15.58 -23.49
CA SER A 108 -33.85 -15.54 -24.74
C SER A 108 -34.27 -16.94 -25.21
N GLN A 109 -33.41 -17.94 -25.05
CA GLN A 109 -33.76 -19.34 -25.34
C GLN A 109 -34.80 -19.87 -24.35
N LEU A 110 -34.69 -19.54 -23.07
CA LEU A 110 -35.66 -19.91 -22.05
C LEU A 110 -37.04 -19.33 -22.36
N ASP A 111 -37.13 -18.04 -22.69
CA ASP A 111 -38.39 -17.39 -23.09
C ASP A 111 -39.03 -18.06 -24.31
N THR A 112 -38.20 -18.48 -25.27
CA THR A 112 -38.67 -19.20 -26.46
C THR A 112 -39.26 -20.56 -26.08
N VAL A 113 -38.56 -21.34 -25.26
CA VAL A 113 -39.04 -22.66 -24.79
C VAL A 113 -40.28 -22.50 -23.92
N LEU A 114 -40.35 -21.48 -23.07
CA LEU A 114 -41.54 -21.19 -22.25
C LEU A 114 -42.73 -20.78 -23.12
N ALA A 115 -42.53 -19.98 -24.16
CA ALA A 115 -43.59 -19.65 -25.12
C ALA A 115 -44.09 -20.89 -25.87
N GLU A 116 -43.19 -21.81 -26.21
CA GLU A 116 -43.52 -23.08 -26.87
C GLU A 116 -44.24 -24.05 -25.92
N LEU A 117 -43.82 -24.12 -24.64
CA LEU A 117 -44.52 -24.87 -23.59
C LEU A 117 -45.91 -24.29 -23.33
N GLN A 118 -46.05 -22.97 -23.25
CA GLN A 118 -47.34 -22.31 -23.03
C GLN A 118 -48.27 -22.49 -24.24
N ARG A 119 -47.72 -22.54 -25.46
CA ARG A 119 -48.46 -22.92 -26.67
C ARG A 119 -48.89 -24.38 -26.65
N ALA A 120 -48.01 -25.29 -26.23
CA ALA A 120 -48.32 -26.71 -26.11
C ALA A 120 -49.37 -27.00 -25.02
N ALA A 121 -49.29 -26.32 -23.86
CA ALA A 121 -50.23 -26.46 -22.75
C ALA A 121 -51.59 -25.81 -23.01
N SER A 122 -51.63 -24.76 -23.84
CA SER A 122 -52.88 -24.14 -24.31
C SER A 122 -53.48 -24.86 -25.53
N GLY A 123 -52.68 -25.69 -26.21
CA GLY A 123 -53.15 -26.67 -27.18
C GLY A 123 -53.76 -27.87 -26.46
N ASP A 124 -54.83 -28.43 -27.00
CA ASP A 124 -55.59 -29.55 -26.43
C ASP A 124 -54.75 -30.84 -26.39
N GLY A 125 -53.86 -30.94 -25.39
CA GLY A 125 -52.82 -31.96 -25.36
C GLY A 125 -52.28 -32.16 -23.95
N LEU A 126 -53.13 -32.60 -23.03
CA LEU A 126 -52.62 -33.41 -21.91
C LEU A 126 -51.78 -34.54 -22.54
N PRO A 127 -50.48 -34.67 -22.23
CA PRO A 127 -49.69 -35.74 -22.81
C PRO A 127 -50.21 -37.07 -22.24
N ALA A 128 -51.08 -37.74 -22.99
CA ALA A 128 -51.54 -39.09 -22.73
C ALA A 128 -50.44 -40.13 -23.00
N ASN A 129 -49.22 -39.67 -23.28
CA ASN A 129 -48.09 -40.47 -23.68
C ASN A 129 -47.36 -40.99 -22.43
N GLU A 130 -47.23 -42.31 -22.33
CA GLU A 130 -46.51 -43.01 -21.26
C GLU A 130 -45.09 -42.47 -21.06
N GLN A 131 -44.41 -42.13 -22.16
CA GLN A 131 -43.10 -41.50 -22.17
C GLN A 131 -43.03 -40.15 -21.42
N ALA A 132 -44.12 -39.37 -21.42
CA ALA A 132 -44.17 -38.12 -20.67
C ALA A 132 -44.37 -38.36 -19.16
N ARG A 133 -44.99 -39.49 -18.77
CA ARG A 133 -45.10 -39.89 -17.37
C ARG A 133 -43.74 -40.35 -16.84
N ASP A 134 -43.00 -41.13 -17.63
CA ASP A 134 -41.63 -41.55 -17.29
C ASP A 134 -40.72 -40.34 -17.07
N LEU A 135 -40.72 -39.36 -17.96
CA LEU A 135 -39.91 -38.15 -17.82
C LEU A 135 -40.30 -37.30 -16.60
N LEU A 136 -41.59 -37.28 -16.23
CA LEU A 136 -42.05 -36.58 -15.02
C LEU A 136 -41.66 -37.33 -13.73
N GLU A 137 -41.60 -38.66 -13.79
CA GLU A 137 -41.10 -39.49 -12.71
C GLU A 137 -39.59 -39.31 -12.53
N GLU A 138 -38.83 -39.35 -13.62
CA GLU A 138 -37.38 -39.12 -13.64
C GLU A 138 -37.04 -37.69 -13.18
N ALA A 139 -37.82 -36.68 -13.59
CA ALA A 139 -37.64 -35.31 -13.10
C ALA A 139 -37.94 -35.16 -11.60
N ARG A 140 -38.87 -35.95 -11.05
CA ARG A 140 -39.14 -35.96 -9.60
C ARG A 140 -37.99 -36.64 -8.84
N GLU A 141 -37.50 -37.76 -9.34
CA GLU A 141 -36.34 -38.45 -8.78
C GLU A 141 -35.10 -37.54 -8.77
N LEU A 142 -34.82 -36.85 -9.88
CA LEU A 142 -33.69 -35.93 -9.97
C LEU A 142 -33.82 -34.74 -9.00
N ARG A 143 -35.03 -34.21 -8.81
CA ARG A 143 -35.27 -33.13 -7.84
C ARG A 143 -34.99 -33.62 -6.42
N ASP A 144 -35.40 -34.82 -6.09
CA ASP A 144 -35.21 -35.39 -4.76
C ASP A 144 -33.73 -35.73 -4.48
N ASP A 145 -32.95 -36.13 -5.51
CA ASP A 145 -31.47 -36.27 -5.40
C ASP A 145 -30.79 -34.91 -5.14
N VAL A 146 -31.19 -33.87 -5.89
CA VAL A 146 -30.63 -32.51 -5.69
C VAL A 146 -30.95 -31.97 -4.30
N ASP A 147 -32.19 -32.12 -3.84
CA ASP A 147 -32.62 -31.70 -2.50
C ASP A 147 -31.83 -32.45 -1.40
N THR A 148 -31.58 -33.74 -1.62
CA THR A 148 -30.73 -34.56 -0.73
C THR A 148 -29.28 -34.06 -0.72
N ARG A 149 -28.70 -33.77 -1.88
CA ARG A 149 -27.33 -33.22 -1.98
C ARG A 149 -27.21 -31.84 -1.34
N LEU A 150 -28.22 -30.98 -1.51
CA LEU A 150 -28.24 -29.65 -0.93
C LEU A 150 -28.36 -29.70 0.59
N ARG A 151 -29.22 -30.57 1.14
CA ARG A 151 -29.26 -30.82 2.60
C ARG A 151 -27.93 -31.33 3.13
N ASN A 152 -27.34 -32.33 2.48
CA ASN A 152 -26.02 -32.86 2.87
C ASN A 152 -24.91 -31.80 2.80
N ALA A 153 -24.97 -30.88 1.83
CA ALA A 153 -24.02 -29.76 1.74
C ALA A 153 -24.23 -28.77 2.89
N ALA A 154 -25.48 -28.38 3.17
CA ALA A 154 -25.83 -27.49 4.27
C ALA A 154 -25.49 -28.07 5.65
N ASP A 155 -25.66 -29.38 5.85
CA ASP A 155 -25.30 -30.05 7.10
C ASP A 155 -23.78 -30.10 7.30
N ARG A 156 -22.98 -30.33 6.24
CA ARG A 156 -21.51 -30.23 6.31
C ARG A 156 -21.04 -28.81 6.61
N GLU A 157 -21.70 -27.80 6.04
CA GLU A 157 -21.38 -26.39 6.31
C GLU A 157 -21.68 -26.01 7.76
N ARG A 158 -22.79 -26.52 8.33
CA ARG A 158 -23.11 -26.36 9.75
C ARG A 158 -22.10 -27.06 10.66
N GLU A 159 -21.67 -28.28 10.33
CA GLU A 159 -20.66 -29.01 11.11
C GLU A 159 -19.27 -28.37 11.02
N ALA A 160 -18.95 -27.68 9.92
CA ALA A 160 -17.75 -26.85 9.80
C ALA A 160 -17.83 -25.51 10.56
N THR A 161 -19.05 -25.03 10.86
CA THR A 161 -19.32 -23.75 11.54
C THR A 161 -19.62 -23.93 13.04
N ASP A 162 -19.59 -25.16 13.56
CA ASP A 162 -19.76 -25.46 14.99
C ASP A 162 -18.38 -25.62 15.66
N PRO A 163 -17.77 -24.53 16.18
CA PRO A 163 -16.46 -24.58 16.85
C PRO A 163 -16.50 -25.29 18.21
N ASP A 164 -17.67 -25.72 18.70
CA ASP A 164 -17.86 -26.14 20.11
C ASP A 164 -17.55 -27.63 20.38
N ARG A 165 -17.00 -28.37 19.41
CA ARG A 165 -16.64 -29.79 19.59
C ARG A 165 -15.17 -30.16 19.42
N THR A 166 -14.27 -29.21 19.11
CA THR A 166 -12.83 -29.51 19.03
C THR A 166 -11.94 -28.37 19.55
N THR A 167 -12.18 -27.89 20.78
CA THR A 167 -11.20 -27.02 21.47
C THR A 167 -11.11 -27.34 22.96
N SER A 168 -10.95 -28.64 23.29
CA SER A 168 -10.12 -28.96 24.45
C SER A 168 -8.67 -28.86 23.94
N GLU A 169 -7.92 -27.92 24.52
CA GLU A 169 -6.49 -27.67 24.31
C GLU A 169 -6.12 -26.73 23.12
N GLY A 170 -6.20 -25.40 23.35
CA GLY A 170 -5.14 -24.52 22.80
C GLY A 170 -5.48 -23.20 22.10
N SER A 171 -6.74 -22.71 22.07
CA SER A 171 -7.03 -21.40 21.47
C SER A 171 -7.23 -20.31 22.53
N VAL A 172 -6.36 -19.31 22.56
CA VAL A 172 -6.55 -18.08 23.34
C VAL A 172 -7.51 -17.17 22.57
N ALA A 173 -8.73 -17.02 23.07
CA ALA A 173 -9.64 -15.96 22.65
C ALA A 173 -9.29 -14.69 23.43
N ILE A 174 -9.01 -13.59 22.72
CA ILE A 174 -8.85 -12.27 23.33
C ILE A 174 -10.21 -11.58 23.25
N ASP A 175 -10.84 -11.39 24.41
CA ASP A 175 -12.02 -10.53 24.53
C ASP A 175 -11.57 -9.08 24.43
N ILE A 176 -12.08 -8.36 23.42
CA ILE A 176 -11.90 -6.92 23.29
C ILE A 176 -13.17 -6.29 23.85
N GLU A 177 -13.09 -5.78 25.08
CA GLU A 177 -14.16 -5.01 25.68
C GLU A 177 -14.09 -3.57 25.16
N GLU A 178 -15.01 -3.23 24.25
CA GLU A 178 -15.17 -1.88 23.71
C GLU A 178 -15.80 -0.98 24.80
N GLY A 179 -14.96 -0.19 25.47
CA GLY A 179 -15.39 0.77 26.48
C GLY A 179 -16.22 1.91 25.87
N PRO A 180 -17.27 2.41 26.55
CA PRO A 180 -18.15 3.43 26.02
C PRO A 180 -17.39 4.75 25.78
N PRO A 181 -17.76 5.54 24.75
CA PRO A 181 -17.15 6.84 24.52
C PRO A 181 -17.42 7.73 25.72
N THR A 182 -16.35 8.20 26.37
CA THR A 182 -16.47 9.13 27.48
C THR A 182 -16.74 10.52 26.90
N ASP A 183 -18.00 10.95 26.92
CA ASP A 183 -18.34 12.37 26.90
C ASP A 183 -17.74 12.99 28.17
N SER A 184 -16.54 13.55 28.05
CA SER A 184 -15.92 14.35 29.09
C SER A 184 -15.92 15.80 28.62
N GLU A 185 -16.97 16.51 29.01
CA GLU A 185 -16.89 17.94 29.20
C GLU A 185 -15.86 18.19 30.30
N THR A 186 -14.71 18.76 29.92
CA THR A 186 -13.74 19.28 30.88
C THR A 186 -13.11 20.52 30.29
N ASP A 187 -13.32 21.59 31.05
CA ASP A 187 -12.81 22.96 30.99
C ASP A 187 -11.60 23.25 30.09
N ASP A 188 -11.77 24.34 29.33
CA ASP A 188 -10.81 25.08 28.54
C ASP A 188 -9.51 25.44 29.29
N ASP A 189 -8.39 24.76 29.00
CA ASP A 189 -7.03 25.36 28.96
C ASP A 189 -6.01 24.42 28.29
N ASP A 190 -6.37 23.82 27.16
CA ASP A 190 -5.38 23.29 26.22
C ASP A 190 -5.35 24.24 25.04
N SER A 191 -4.50 25.25 25.16
CA SER A 191 -4.05 26.03 24.00
C SER A 191 -3.34 25.04 23.06
N ASP A 192 -4.10 24.46 22.12
CA ASP A 192 -3.53 23.96 20.87
C ASP A 192 -2.52 25.03 20.41
N PRO A 193 -1.23 24.70 20.22
CA PRO A 193 -0.27 25.67 19.77
C PRO A 193 -0.72 26.11 18.37
N ALA A 194 -1.42 27.25 18.32
CA ALA A 194 -1.77 27.91 17.08
C ALA A 194 -0.44 28.26 16.43
N VAL A 195 -0.05 27.44 15.45
CA VAL A 195 1.19 27.63 14.71
C VAL A 195 1.02 28.92 13.92
N ASP A 196 1.72 29.98 14.33
CA ASP A 196 1.76 31.25 13.61
C ASP A 196 2.56 31.06 12.32
N VAL A 197 1.85 30.61 11.28
CA VAL A 197 2.40 30.33 9.94
C VAL A 197 3.14 31.55 9.38
N ASP A 198 2.70 32.77 9.74
CA ASP A 198 3.35 34.00 9.30
C ASP A 198 4.78 34.16 9.86
N ALA A 199 5.01 33.79 11.12
CA ALA A 199 6.34 33.84 11.74
C ALA A 199 7.27 32.76 11.17
N GLU A 200 6.73 31.57 10.90
CA GLU A 200 7.48 30.48 10.26
C GLU A 200 7.81 30.80 8.79
N LEU A 201 6.93 31.51 8.07
CA LEU A 201 7.22 31.94 6.70
C LEU A 201 8.26 33.06 6.63
N GLU A 202 8.32 33.94 7.61
CA GLU A 202 9.35 34.98 7.67
C GLU A 202 10.74 34.39 7.91
N THR A 203 10.86 33.40 8.80
CA THR A 203 12.13 32.71 9.06
C THR A 203 12.60 31.87 7.87
N LEU A 204 11.70 31.20 7.14
CA LEU A 204 12.05 30.53 5.88
C LEU A 204 12.42 31.53 4.78
N ARG A 205 11.80 32.71 4.73
CA ARG A 205 12.14 33.77 3.77
C ARG A 205 13.54 34.30 4.02
N ASP A 206 13.90 34.59 5.27
CA ASP A 206 15.22 35.11 5.62
C ASP A 206 16.33 34.10 5.28
N GLN A 207 16.09 32.82 5.58
CA GLN A 207 17.03 31.73 5.29
C GLN A 207 17.32 31.55 3.79
N TYR A 208 16.35 31.83 2.92
CA TYR A 208 16.53 31.72 1.47
C TYR A 208 16.82 33.06 0.78
N ALA A 209 16.49 34.21 1.40
CA ALA A 209 16.83 35.54 0.88
C ALA A 209 18.34 35.80 0.98
N ASP A 210 19.01 35.32 2.03
CA ASP A 210 20.47 35.39 2.17
C ASP A 210 21.22 34.43 1.22
N ALA A 211 20.53 33.47 0.59
CA ALA A 211 21.15 32.53 -0.35
C ALA A 211 21.27 33.06 -1.78
N ASP A 212 20.65 34.20 -2.10
CA ASP A 212 20.63 34.82 -3.43
C ASP A 212 21.53 36.09 -3.56
N ASP A 213 22.20 36.56 -2.48
CA ASP A 213 23.02 37.80 -2.48
C ASP A 213 24.55 37.60 -2.45
N ASP A 214 25.06 36.39 -2.70
CA ASP A 214 26.50 36.14 -2.88
C ASP A 214 26.84 35.85 -4.35
N GLY A 215 26.49 36.79 -5.23
CA GLY A 215 26.99 36.86 -6.60
C GLY A 215 28.24 37.77 -6.69
N PRO A 216 29.36 37.35 -7.32
CA PRO A 216 30.57 38.16 -7.35
C PRO A 216 30.38 39.42 -8.19
N HIS A 217 30.91 40.54 -7.68
CA HIS A 217 31.03 41.82 -8.35
C HIS A 217 31.63 41.70 -9.76
N GLU A 218 30.82 41.97 -10.79
CA GLU A 218 31.34 42.39 -12.10
C GLU A 218 31.13 43.90 -12.24
N ALA A 219 32.25 44.62 -12.28
CA ALA A 219 32.32 46.02 -12.62
C ALA A 219 32.12 46.12 -14.14
N GLU A 220 30.95 46.58 -14.56
CA GLU A 220 30.67 46.91 -15.95
C GLU A 220 30.42 48.42 -16.07
N ASP A 221 31.04 48.93 -17.12
CA ASP A 221 31.46 50.29 -17.39
C ASP A 221 30.29 51.23 -17.70
N SER A 222 30.49 52.49 -17.37
CA SER A 222 29.59 53.58 -17.71
C SER A 222 29.62 53.87 -19.20
N SER A 223 28.45 53.86 -19.84
CA SER A 223 28.17 54.75 -20.96
C SER A 223 26.68 55.03 -21.04
N ASP A 224 26.31 56.19 -20.49
CA ASP A 224 25.17 56.99 -20.91
C ASP A 224 25.21 57.14 -22.44
N ASP A 225 24.14 56.72 -23.11
CA ASP A 225 23.72 57.33 -24.36
C ASP A 225 22.21 57.49 -24.32
N GLU A 226 21.83 58.77 -24.27
CA GLU A 226 20.51 59.29 -24.60
C GLU A 226 20.08 58.74 -25.97
N ASP A 227 18.81 58.40 -26.17
CA ASP A 227 17.89 59.34 -26.80
C ASP A 227 16.49 58.73 -26.97
N SER A 228 15.56 59.66 -26.93
CA SER A 228 14.18 59.60 -27.36
C SER A 228 13.93 58.85 -28.68
N VAL A 229 12.76 58.19 -28.78
CA VAL A 229 11.72 58.49 -29.80
C VAL A 229 10.45 57.68 -29.54
N ALA A 230 9.34 58.41 -29.50
CA ALA A 230 7.99 57.90 -29.68
C ALA A 230 7.75 57.55 -31.16
N ASP A 231 6.98 56.51 -31.45
CA ASP A 231 6.00 56.41 -32.56
C ASP A 231 5.39 55.00 -32.49
N ASP A 232 4.11 54.85 -32.19
CA ASP A 232 2.95 54.94 -33.10
C ASP A 232 2.68 53.66 -33.88
N GLY A 233 1.41 53.25 -33.83
CA GLY A 233 0.73 52.61 -34.95
C GLY A 233 0.82 51.09 -35.06
N GLY A 234 -0.34 50.43 -34.99
CA GLY A 234 -0.51 49.13 -35.66
C GLY A 234 -1.51 48.18 -35.04
N ALA A 235 -2.80 48.54 -35.03
CA ALA A 235 -3.87 47.56 -35.05
C ALA A 235 -4.09 47.11 -36.50
N ASP A 236 -4.08 45.80 -36.77
CA ASP A 236 -4.85 45.09 -37.82
C ASP A 236 -4.50 43.59 -37.69
N ASP A 237 -5.40 42.68 -37.33
CA ASP A 237 -6.54 42.15 -38.10
C ASP A 237 -6.20 40.79 -38.74
N GLY A 238 -7.15 39.86 -38.60
CA GLY A 238 -7.46 38.87 -39.63
C GLY A 238 -6.59 37.61 -39.72
N GLY A 239 -7.19 36.44 -39.50
CA GLY A 239 -6.61 35.21 -40.02
C GLY A 239 -7.13 33.87 -39.46
N ASN A 240 -8.44 33.66 -39.48
CA ASN A 240 -9.05 32.32 -39.37
C ASN A 240 -8.79 31.53 -40.67
N ASP A 241 -8.37 30.26 -40.58
CA ASP A 241 -9.14 29.08 -41.04
C ASP A 241 -8.28 27.78 -41.04
N PRO A 242 -8.72 26.67 -40.43
CA PRO A 242 -8.13 25.36 -40.60
C PRO A 242 -8.98 24.49 -41.54
N GLY A 243 -8.43 24.17 -42.70
CA GLY A 243 -9.00 23.14 -43.55
C GLY A 243 -7.96 22.64 -44.54
N GLU A 244 -7.66 21.35 -44.48
CA GLU A 244 -7.70 20.50 -45.67
C GLU A 244 -7.72 19.02 -45.26
N SER A 245 -8.42 18.25 -46.09
CA SER A 245 -8.86 16.86 -45.91
C SER A 245 -7.88 15.86 -46.49
#